data_AF-A0A7R7DS63-F1
#
_entry.id   AF-A0A7R7DS63-F1
#
_cell.length_a   1.000
_cell.length_b   1.000
_cell.length_c   1.000
_cell.angle_alpha   90.00
_cell.angle_beta   90.00
_cell.angle_gamma   90.00
#
_symmetry.space_group_name_H-M   'P 1'
#
loop_
_entity.id
_entity.type
_entity.pdbx_description
1 polymer ?
#
loop_
_entity_poly.entity_id
_entity_poly.type
_entity_poly.pdbx_seq_one_letter_code
_entity_poly.pdbx_strand_id
1 'polypeptide(L)'
;MAVMSTTRDSDQTPSCCAPTRPDGHRDPAPRPAAGGPGRPRFGGLVALPGGTFRMGTDDPDGFPADGEGPVREVTVRSFRISATTVTNAQFAAFVRDTGFRTDAERYGWSFVFHLLVPPALRRSGAPVAGPAPWWLGIAGASWQAPEGPGSDVSQRSNHPVVHVSYDDAVAYCDWAGVRLPTEAEWEYAARGGLDQARFPWGRS
;
A
#
# COMPACT_ATOMS: atom_id res chain seq x y z
N MET A 1 -0.16 0.56 -3.67
CA MET A 1 -1.38 0.68 -2.82
C MET A 1 -2.61 0.86 -3.69
N ALA A 2 -3.74 0.20 -3.38
CA ALA A 2 -5.05 0.48 -3.98
C ALA A 2 -5.85 1.48 -3.11
N VAL A 3 -6.79 2.22 -3.70
CA VAL A 3 -7.58 3.25 -3.00
C VAL A 3 -9.07 3.11 -3.27
N MET A 4 -9.89 3.59 -2.35
CA MET A 4 -11.35 3.53 -2.40
C MET A 4 -12.00 4.89 -2.21
N SER A 5 -13.19 5.09 -2.77
CA SER A 5 -13.96 6.32 -2.52
C SER A 5 -14.27 6.48 -1.03
N THR A 6 -14.19 7.70 -0.51
CA THR A 6 -14.79 8.02 0.79
C THR A 6 -16.30 8.06 0.62
N THR A 7 -17.02 7.05 1.09
CA THR A 7 -18.45 7.21 1.41
C THR A 7 -18.52 7.94 2.75
N ARG A 8 -19.33 9.00 2.86
CA ARG A 8 -19.63 9.59 4.18
C ARG A 8 -20.40 8.53 4.96
N ASP A 9 -19.72 7.84 5.87
CA ASP A 9 -20.39 7.06 6.89
C ASP A 9 -19.55 7.10 8.16
N SER A 10 -20.19 7.59 9.21
CA SER A 10 -19.66 7.85 10.53
C SER A 10 -19.72 6.57 11.36
N ASP A 11 -18.73 5.70 11.22
CA ASP A 11 -18.42 4.72 12.27
C ASP A 11 -16.99 4.18 12.11
N GLN A 12 -16.07 4.65 12.94
CA GLN A 12 -14.71 4.12 13.04
C GLN A 12 -14.68 3.07 14.15
N THR A 13 -14.77 1.79 13.78
CA THR A 13 -14.32 0.70 14.66
C THR A 13 -12.84 0.40 14.35
N PRO A 14 -11.96 0.30 15.37
CA PRO A 14 -10.55 0.09 15.15
C PRO A 14 -10.27 -1.36 14.69
N SER A 15 -9.50 -1.49 13.61
CA SER A 15 -8.97 -2.76 13.11
C SER A 15 -7.88 -3.28 14.05
N CYS A 16 -7.98 -4.55 14.43
CA CYS A 16 -7.21 -5.18 15.50
C CYS A 16 -5.90 -5.87 15.07
N CYS A 17 -5.43 -5.70 13.82
CA CYS A 17 -4.28 -6.44 13.30
C CYS A 17 -3.25 -5.55 12.58
N ALA A 18 -2.86 -4.43 13.19
CA ALA A 18 -1.62 -3.74 12.80
C ALA A 18 -0.47 -4.19 13.73
N PRO A 19 0.71 -4.59 13.22
CA PRO A 19 1.84 -4.92 14.07
C PRO A 19 2.29 -3.67 14.84
N THR A 20 2.22 -3.73 16.17
CA THR A 20 2.73 -2.69 17.07
C THR A 20 4.24 -2.80 17.19
N ARG A 21 4.97 -1.74 16.82
CA ARG A 21 6.39 -1.59 17.17
C ARG A 21 6.52 -1.13 18.63
N PRO A 22 7.54 -1.57 19.38
CA PRO A 22 7.78 -1.04 20.72
C PRO A 22 8.08 0.46 20.67
N ASP A 23 7.58 1.17 21.67
CA ASP A 23 7.47 2.63 21.77
C ASP A 23 8.79 3.36 21.46
N GLY A 24 8.88 3.84 20.22
CA GLY A 24 9.68 5.01 19.86
C GLY A 24 8.71 6.14 19.55
N HIS A 25 8.33 6.91 20.56
CA HIS A 25 7.43 8.06 20.42
C HIS A 25 7.95 9.01 19.34
N ARG A 26 7.34 9.01 18.15
CA ARG A 26 7.56 10.03 17.12
C ARG A 26 6.30 10.30 16.34
N ASP A 27 6.09 11.59 16.11
CA ASP A 27 4.89 12.11 15.50
C ASP A 27 4.72 11.55 14.07
N PRO A 28 3.53 11.04 13.72
CA PRO A 28 3.22 10.70 12.35
C PRO A 28 3.40 11.94 11.47
N ALA A 29 3.65 11.71 10.18
CA ALA A 29 3.75 12.79 9.20
C ALA A 29 2.60 13.81 9.39
N PRO A 30 2.87 15.12 9.43
CA PRO A 30 1.80 16.10 9.49
C PRO A 30 0.88 15.88 8.29
N ARG A 31 -0.39 15.55 8.58
CA ARG A 31 -1.36 15.24 7.54
C ARG A 31 -1.64 16.50 6.75
N PRO A 32 -1.43 16.51 5.42
CA PRO A 32 -1.84 17.64 4.61
C PRO A 32 -3.36 17.84 4.80
N ALA A 33 -3.80 19.10 4.89
CA ALA A 33 -5.21 19.40 5.07
C ALA A 33 -6.07 18.66 4.03
N ALA A 34 -7.16 18.04 4.51
CA ALA A 34 -8.17 17.43 3.65
C ALA A 34 -8.63 18.45 2.61
N GLY A 35 -8.64 18.03 1.34
CA GLY A 35 -8.71 18.95 0.20
C GLY A 35 -9.93 19.88 0.16
N GLY A 36 -9.71 21.16 -0.13
CA GLY A 36 -10.75 22.13 -0.50
C GLY A 36 -11.35 21.91 -1.90
N PRO A 37 -12.39 22.67 -2.29
CA PRO A 37 -13.07 22.51 -3.57
C PRO A 37 -12.12 22.75 -4.76
N GLY A 38 -12.12 21.84 -5.74
CA GLY A 38 -11.35 21.94 -6.99
C GLY A 38 -10.21 20.93 -7.19
N ARG A 39 -9.97 20.01 -6.24
CA ARG A 39 -8.93 18.97 -6.39
C ARG A 39 -9.32 17.84 -7.36
N PRO A 40 -8.32 17.21 -8.02
CA PRO A 40 -8.57 16.12 -8.95
C PRO A 40 -9.24 14.95 -8.23
N ARG A 41 -10.41 14.54 -8.72
CA ARG A 41 -11.03 13.28 -8.28
C ARG A 41 -10.17 12.13 -8.75
N PHE A 42 -9.84 11.19 -7.87
CA PHE A 42 -9.18 9.96 -8.28
C PHE A 42 -10.06 9.24 -9.31
N GLY A 43 -9.63 9.27 -10.57
CA GLY A 43 -10.34 8.63 -11.69
C GLY A 43 -10.17 7.11 -11.67
N GLY A 44 -11.06 6.39 -12.36
CA GLY A 44 -10.90 4.95 -12.58
C GLY A 44 -11.25 4.05 -11.40
N LEU A 45 -12.12 4.51 -10.48
CA LEU A 45 -12.69 3.63 -9.46
C LEU A 45 -13.82 2.78 -10.07
N VAL A 46 -13.77 1.48 -9.83
CA VAL A 46 -14.79 0.50 -10.23
C VAL A 46 -15.79 0.34 -9.09
N ALA A 47 -17.09 0.40 -9.41
CA ALA A 47 -18.16 0.17 -8.45
C ALA A 47 -18.40 -1.33 -8.28
N LEU A 48 -18.36 -1.78 -7.03
CA LEU A 48 -18.69 -3.16 -6.65
C LEU A 48 -19.95 -3.15 -5.78
N PRO A 49 -20.88 -4.09 -6.01
CA PRO A 49 -22.17 -4.10 -5.31
C PRO A 49 -22.04 -4.44 -3.82
N GLY A 50 -20.92 -5.04 -3.41
CA GLY A 50 -20.78 -5.61 -2.07
C GLY A 50 -21.64 -6.88 -1.93
N GLY A 51 -21.79 -7.33 -0.68
CA GLY A 51 -22.49 -8.58 -0.35
C GLY A 51 -21.67 -9.44 0.61
N THR A 52 -22.19 -10.64 0.88
CA THR A 52 -21.52 -11.65 1.70
C THR A 52 -20.63 -12.53 0.83
N PHE A 53 -19.42 -12.80 1.29
CA PHE A 53 -18.49 -13.74 0.66
C PHE A 53 -17.72 -14.52 1.73
N ARG A 54 -17.07 -15.61 1.32
CA ARG A 54 -16.19 -16.40 2.16
C ARG A 54 -14.76 -15.86 2.08
N MET A 55 -14.32 -15.20 3.14
CA MET A 55 -12.99 -14.61 3.30
C MET A 55 -12.01 -15.61 3.91
N GLY A 56 -10.73 -15.51 3.55
CA GLY A 56 -9.66 -16.37 4.06
C GLY A 56 -9.54 -17.70 3.31
N THR A 57 -8.69 -18.58 3.83
CA THR A 57 -8.45 -19.92 3.28
C THR A 57 -8.20 -20.93 4.38
N ASP A 58 -8.60 -22.18 4.14
CA ASP A 58 -8.26 -23.35 4.96
C ASP A 58 -7.18 -24.22 4.27
N ASP A 59 -6.51 -23.68 3.24
CA ASP A 59 -5.45 -24.37 2.52
C ASP A 59 -4.24 -24.62 3.43
N PRO A 60 -3.73 -25.86 3.55
CA PRO A 60 -2.58 -26.19 4.39
C PRO A 60 -1.25 -25.61 3.88
N ASP A 61 -1.19 -25.09 2.63
CA ASP A 61 0.02 -24.48 2.07
C ASP A 61 0.40 -23.15 2.77
N GLY A 62 -0.52 -22.52 3.49
CA GLY A 62 -0.30 -21.25 4.20
C GLY A 62 0.53 -21.41 5.48
N PHE A 63 1.21 -20.34 5.90
CA PHE A 63 1.90 -20.34 7.20
C PHE A 63 0.90 -20.07 8.33
N PRO A 64 0.83 -20.90 9.38
CA PRO A 64 -0.13 -20.70 10.48
C PRO A 64 -0.01 -19.33 11.19
N ALA A 65 1.19 -18.72 11.17
CA ALA A 65 1.45 -17.43 11.77
C ALA A 65 0.83 -16.25 10.98
N ASP A 66 0.49 -16.44 9.71
CA ASP A 66 -0.09 -15.39 8.86
C ASP A 66 -1.59 -15.20 9.10
N GLY A 67 -2.25 -16.17 9.76
CA GLY A 67 -3.66 -16.05 10.16
C GLY A 67 -4.64 -15.99 8.99
N GLU A 68 -4.30 -16.62 7.85
CA GLU A 68 -5.14 -16.60 6.63
C GLU A 68 -6.48 -17.34 6.81
N GLY A 69 -6.55 -18.25 7.78
CA GLY A 69 -7.77 -18.98 8.15
C GLY A 69 -8.30 -18.62 9.55
N PRO A 70 -9.43 -19.21 9.96
CA PRO A 70 -10.29 -20.07 9.17
C PRO A 70 -11.08 -19.29 8.12
N VAL A 71 -11.61 -20.00 7.12
CA VAL A 71 -12.62 -19.42 6.22
C VAL A 71 -13.82 -18.94 7.02
N ARG A 72 -14.24 -17.70 6.76
CA ARG A 72 -15.38 -17.06 7.45
C ARG A 72 -16.24 -16.25 6.50
N GLU A 73 -17.54 -16.23 6.76
CA GLU A 73 -18.46 -15.33 6.03
C GLU A 73 -18.26 -13.89 6.49
N VAL A 74 -18.06 -12.99 5.54
CA VAL A 74 -17.91 -11.56 5.77
C VAL A 74 -18.83 -10.81 4.82
N THR A 75 -19.57 -9.83 5.34
CA THR A 75 -20.40 -8.94 4.53
C THR A 75 -19.73 -7.59 4.37
N VAL A 76 -19.54 -7.15 3.13
CA VAL A 76 -19.08 -5.80 2.80
C VAL A 76 -20.20 -5.00 2.14
N ARG A 77 -20.29 -3.70 2.44
CA ARG A 77 -21.24 -2.80 1.78
C ARG A 77 -20.83 -2.54 0.33
N SER A 78 -21.70 -1.93 -0.47
CA SER A 78 -21.29 -1.45 -1.79
C SER A 78 -20.19 -0.38 -1.66
N PHE A 79 -19.22 -0.42 -2.57
CA PHE A 79 -18.09 0.48 -2.54
C PHE A 79 -17.49 0.72 -3.93
N ARG A 80 -16.52 1.63 -4.00
CA ARG A 80 -15.72 1.88 -5.21
C ARG A 80 -14.23 1.71 -4.90
N ILE A 81 -13.51 0.94 -5.70
CA ILE A 81 -12.07 0.67 -5.54
C ILE A 81 -11.31 0.89 -6.84
N SER A 82 -10.05 1.32 -6.76
CA SER A 82 -9.19 1.53 -7.94
C SER A 82 -8.87 0.20 -8.63
N ALA A 83 -9.00 0.16 -9.96
CA ALA A 83 -8.64 -1.02 -10.76
C ALA A 83 -7.13 -1.30 -10.75
N THR A 84 -6.32 -0.26 -10.53
CA THR A 84 -4.86 -0.35 -10.43
C THR A 84 -4.40 0.17 -9.07
N THR A 85 -3.15 -0.12 -8.73
CA THR A 85 -2.47 0.59 -7.66
C THR A 85 -2.20 2.05 -8.06
N VAL A 86 -1.96 2.89 -7.05
CA VAL A 86 -1.49 4.27 -7.23
C VAL A 86 -0.15 4.26 -7.96
N THR A 87 -0.04 5.05 -9.02
CA THR A 87 1.14 5.10 -9.87
C THR A 87 2.14 6.16 -9.41
N ASN A 88 3.39 6.07 -9.91
CA ASN A 88 4.41 7.11 -9.70
C ASN A 88 3.92 8.49 -10.16
N ALA A 89 3.22 8.58 -11.30
CA ALA A 89 2.69 9.85 -11.80
C ALA A 89 1.63 10.46 -10.87
N GLN A 90 0.75 9.62 -10.31
CA GLN A 90 -0.28 10.06 -9.36
C GLN A 90 0.34 10.54 -8.04
N PHE A 91 1.30 9.77 -7.51
CA PHE A 91 2.01 10.15 -6.29
C PHE A 91 2.90 11.39 -6.48
N ALA A 92 3.51 11.56 -7.65
CA ALA A 92 4.25 12.78 -7.99
C ALA A 92 3.37 14.03 -8.01
N ALA A 93 2.11 13.91 -8.47
CA ALA A 93 1.15 15.02 -8.39
C ALA A 93 0.85 15.39 -6.93
N PHE A 94 0.62 14.38 -6.07
CA PHE A 94 0.45 14.59 -4.62
C PHE A 94 1.64 15.34 -4.01
N VAL A 95 2.87 14.85 -4.23
CA VAL A 95 4.07 15.47 -3.66
C VAL A 95 4.28 16.88 -4.19
N ARG A 96 4.08 17.12 -5.49
CA ARG A 96 4.19 18.47 -6.09
C ARG A 96 3.19 19.45 -5.47
N ASP A 97 1.95 19.02 -5.25
CA ASP A 97 0.88 19.90 -4.78
C ASP A 97 0.97 20.18 -3.27
N THR A 98 1.72 19.38 -2.50
CA THR A 98 1.76 19.44 -1.03
C THR A 98 3.14 19.68 -0.44
N GLY A 99 4.21 19.45 -1.21
CA GLY A 99 5.57 19.37 -0.68
C GLY A 99 5.81 18.19 0.26
N PHE A 100 4.95 17.17 0.23
CA PHE A 100 5.03 16.02 1.14
C PHE A 100 6.35 15.26 0.98
N ARG A 101 6.98 14.91 2.11
CA ARG A 101 8.17 14.06 2.18
C ARG A 101 7.80 12.73 2.80
N THR A 102 8.11 11.62 2.13
CA THR A 102 7.76 10.28 2.63
C THR A 102 8.57 9.88 3.86
N ASP A 103 8.13 8.83 4.55
CA ASP A 103 8.89 8.25 5.65
C ASP A 103 10.28 7.80 5.20
N ALA A 104 10.41 7.15 4.02
CA ALA A 104 11.71 6.75 3.47
C ALA A 104 12.66 7.96 3.31
N GLU A 105 12.14 9.11 2.87
CA GLU A 105 12.92 10.35 2.75
C GLU A 105 13.28 10.97 4.11
N ARG A 106 12.43 10.79 5.13
CA ARG A 106 12.69 11.27 6.50
C ARG A 106 13.68 10.38 7.26
N TYR A 107 13.58 9.06 7.08
CA TYR A 107 14.56 8.09 7.58
C TYR A 107 15.89 8.18 6.81
N GLY A 108 15.84 8.59 5.54
CA GLY A 108 17.00 8.72 4.66
C GLY A 108 17.42 7.42 3.98
N TRP A 109 16.60 6.38 4.05
CA TRP A 109 16.86 5.08 3.43
C TRP A 109 15.57 4.24 3.30
N SER A 110 15.61 3.22 2.45
CA SER A 110 14.59 2.17 2.36
C SER A 110 15.22 0.84 1.94
N PHE A 111 14.49 -0.27 2.08
CA PHE A 111 14.90 -1.57 1.56
C PHE A 111 14.80 -1.65 0.04
N VAL A 112 15.82 -2.21 -0.59
CA VAL A 112 15.92 -2.51 -2.03
C VAL A 112 16.32 -3.97 -2.21
N PHE A 113 15.71 -4.65 -3.18
CA PHE A 113 16.03 -6.04 -3.47
C PHE A 113 17.46 -6.13 -4.04
N HIS A 114 18.29 -7.03 -3.49
CA HIS A 114 19.74 -7.04 -3.74
C HIS A 114 20.15 -7.11 -5.22
N LEU A 115 19.39 -7.79 -6.08
CA LEU A 115 19.66 -7.86 -7.52
C LEU A 115 19.45 -6.52 -8.23
N LEU A 116 18.59 -5.65 -7.70
CA LEU A 116 18.30 -4.33 -8.25
C LEU A 116 19.24 -3.24 -7.72
N VAL A 117 19.99 -3.51 -6.64
CA VAL A 117 20.95 -2.56 -6.09
C VAL A 117 22.11 -2.37 -7.07
N PRO A 118 22.41 -1.11 -7.49
CA PRO A 118 23.56 -0.81 -8.32
C PRO A 118 24.86 -1.36 -7.70
N PRO A 119 25.78 -1.96 -8.48
CA PRO A 119 27.01 -2.54 -7.92
C PRO A 119 27.80 -1.59 -7.02
N ALA A 120 27.84 -0.29 -7.36
CA ALA A 120 28.52 0.74 -6.57
C ALA A 120 27.90 0.97 -5.19
N LEU A 121 26.63 0.61 -4.98
CA LEU A 121 25.92 0.74 -3.70
C LEU A 121 25.90 -0.56 -2.89
N ARG A 122 26.37 -1.68 -3.45
CA ARG A 122 26.52 -2.97 -2.75
C ARG A 122 27.74 -2.92 -1.83
N ARG A 123 27.64 -2.15 -0.74
CA ARG A 123 28.68 -2.11 0.29
C ARG A 123 28.53 -3.27 1.26
N SER A 124 29.65 -3.74 1.79
CA SER A 124 29.65 -4.54 3.01
C SER A 124 29.04 -3.73 4.16
N GLY A 125 28.03 -4.29 4.84
CA GLY A 125 27.41 -3.67 6.02
C GLY A 125 26.14 -2.84 5.81
N ALA A 126 25.53 -2.86 4.62
CA ALA A 126 24.15 -2.36 4.48
C ALA A 126 23.22 -3.12 5.46
N PRO A 127 22.30 -2.47 6.18
CA PRO A 127 21.35 -3.16 7.04
C PRO A 127 20.61 -4.23 6.23
N VAL A 128 20.64 -5.46 6.70
CA VAL A 128 19.95 -6.58 6.06
C VAL A 128 18.68 -6.86 6.84
N ALA A 129 17.57 -7.12 6.15
CA ALA A 129 16.29 -7.39 6.79
C ALA A 129 16.26 -8.79 7.44
N GLY A 130 16.86 -8.95 8.63
CA GLY A 130 16.76 -10.15 9.48
C GLY A 130 16.88 -11.47 8.69
N PRO A 131 15.85 -12.36 8.72
CA PRO A 131 15.88 -13.65 8.03
C PRO A 131 15.77 -13.56 6.50
N ALA A 132 15.62 -12.36 5.93
CA ALA A 132 15.48 -12.11 4.50
C ALA A 132 16.73 -11.39 3.94
N PRO A 133 17.86 -12.11 3.74
CA PRO A 133 19.13 -11.51 3.35
C PRO A 133 19.14 -10.84 1.97
N TRP A 134 18.11 -11.08 1.16
CA TRP A 134 17.92 -10.49 -0.16
C TRP A 134 17.40 -9.04 -0.12
N TRP A 135 17.08 -8.49 1.05
CA TRP A 135 16.69 -7.08 1.22
C TRP A 135 17.79 -6.27 1.88
N LEU A 136 18.28 -5.25 1.16
CA LEU A 136 19.36 -4.36 1.61
C LEU A 136 18.81 -2.97 1.91
N GLY A 137 19.15 -2.40 3.07
CA GLY A 137 18.86 -1.02 3.42
C GLY A 137 19.78 -0.07 2.66
N ILE A 138 19.22 0.65 1.69
CA ILE A 138 19.97 1.55 0.81
C ILE A 138 19.69 3.00 1.19
N ALA A 139 20.75 3.71 1.60
CA ALA A 139 20.68 5.14 1.86
C ALA A 139 20.27 5.91 0.59
N GLY A 140 19.31 6.82 0.74
CA GLY A 140 18.73 7.60 -0.35
C GLY A 140 17.71 6.84 -1.23
N ALA A 141 17.45 5.56 -0.98
CA ALA A 141 16.34 4.86 -1.65
C ALA A 141 14.99 5.43 -1.19
N SER A 142 14.18 5.84 -2.15
CA SER A 142 12.88 6.49 -1.94
C SER A 142 12.00 6.29 -3.17
N TRP A 143 10.76 6.79 -3.14
CA TRP A 143 9.83 6.63 -4.26
C TRP A 143 10.33 7.24 -5.58
N GLN A 144 11.15 8.31 -5.54
CA GLN A 144 11.73 8.93 -6.74
C GLN A 144 12.98 8.21 -7.25
N ALA A 145 13.70 7.53 -6.36
CA ALA A 145 14.92 6.78 -6.65
C ALA A 145 14.83 5.37 -6.04
N PRO A 146 14.02 4.47 -6.62
CA PRO A 146 13.65 3.21 -5.98
C PRO A 146 14.82 2.25 -5.75
N GLU A 147 15.87 2.33 -6.57
CA GLU A 147 17.07 1.49 -6.40
C GLU A 147 18.20 2.24 -5.66
N GLY A 148 17.92 3.44 -5.14
CA GLY A 148 18.88 4.32 -4.49
C GLY A 148 19.47 5.39 -5.42
N PRO A 149 20.46 6.18 -4.94
CA PRO A 149 21.05 7.27 -5.68
C PRO A 149 21.50 6.89 -7.09
N GLY A 150 21.09 7.69 -8.08
CA GLY A 150 21.36 7.46 -9.51
C GLY A 150 20.29 6.67 -10.25
N SER A 151 19.27 6.14 -9.56
CA SER A 151 18.04 5.63 -10.18
C SER A 151 16.95 6.71 -10.26
N ASP A 152 15.98 6.53 -11.16
CA ASP A 152 14.83 7.42 -11.32
C ASP A 152 13.57 6.69 -11.81
N VAL A 153 12.42 7.36 -11.73
CA VAL A 153 11.12 6.84 -12.20
C VAL A 153 10.65 7.43 -13.55
N SER A 154 11.54 8.06 -14.32
CA SER A 154 11.18 8.78 -15.56
C SER A 154 10.50 7.87 -16.60
N GLN A 155 10.97 6.63 -16.72
CA GLN A 155 10.39 5.60 -17.60
C GLN A 155 9.37 4.69 -16.89
N ARG A 156 8.99 5.04 -15.65
CA ARG A 156 8.14 4.21 -14.76
C ARG A 156 6.93 4.99 -14.24
N SER A 157 6.46 5.99 -14.99
CA SER A 157 5.36 6.86 -14.59
C SER A 157 4.06 6.11 -14.25
N ASN A 158 3.75 5.04 -14.99
CA ASN A 158 2.56 4.19 -14.79
C ASN A 158 2.81 2.97 -13.89
N HIS A 159 4.03 2.77 -13.41
CA HIS A 159 4.31 1.70 -12.45
C HIS A 159 3.73 2.07 -11.07
N PRO A 160 3.43 1.07 -10.23
CA PRO A 160 3.07 1.31 -8.84
C PRO A 160 4.14 2.14 -8.14
N VAL A 161 3.72 3.15 -7.37
CA VAL A 161 4.64 3.82 -6.46
C VAL A 161 5.08 2.86 -5.35
N VAL A 162 6.38 2.89 -5.02
CA VAL A 162 7.02 2.05 -3.99
C VAL A 162 7.77 2.93 -2.98
N HIS A 163 8.30 2.33 -1.90
CA HIS A 163 8.92 3.05 -0.78
C HIS A 163 8.00 4.06 -0.09
N VAL A 164 6.70 3.72 -0.06
CA VAL A 164 5.65 4.45 0.65
C VAL A 164 5.24 3.62 1.87
N SER A 165 5.24 4.25 3.05
CA SER A 165 4.75 3.63 4.26
C SER A 165 3.22 3.61 4.30
N TYR A 166 2.65 3.00 5.35
CA TYR A 166 1.22 3.12 5.63
C TYR A 166 0.80 4.58 5.87
N ASP A 167 1.62 5.38 6.56
CA ASP A 167 1.31 6.77 6.86
C ASP A 167 1.39 7.65 5.59
N ASP A 168 2.35 7.39 4.71
CA ASP A 168 2.45 8.05 3.40
C ASP A 168 1.22 7.74 2.53
N ALA A 169 0.78 6.48 2.58
CA ALA A 169 -0.41 5.96 1.91
C ALA A 169 -1.71 6.64 2.40
N VAL A 170 -1.84 6.81 3.71
CA VAL A 170 -2.97 7.53 4.33
C VAL A 170 -2.94 9.02 3.95
N ALA A 171 -1.77 9.67 4.01
CA ALA A 171 -1.63 11.07 3.64
C ALA A 171 -2.00 11.32 2.16
N TYR A 172 -1.61 10.41 1.26
CA TYR A 172 -2.04 10.44 -0.14
C TYR A 172 -3.57 10.32 -0.26
N CYS A 173 -4.17 9.37 0.46
CA CYS A 173 -5.62 9.17 0.46
C CYS A 173 -6.38 10.42 0.91
N ASP A 174 -5.94 11.03 2.01
CA ASP A 174 -6.51 12.28 2.55
C ASP A 174 -6.43 13.43 1.52
N TRP A 175 -5.30 13.54 0.83
CA TRP A 175 -5.12 14.55 -0.23
C TRP A 175 -6.03 14.31 -1.45
N ALA A 176 -6.18 13.05 -1.87
CA ALA A 176 -6.94 12.63 -3.05
C ALA A 176 -8.44 12.47 -2.81
N GLY A 177 -8.92 12.61 -1.57
CA GLY A 177 -10.34 12.41 -1.21
C GLY A 177 -10.78 10.96 -1.35
N VAL A 178 -9.88 10.03 -1.04
CA VAL A 178 -10.09 8.57 -1.04
C VAL A 178 -9.64 7.99 0.31
N ARG A 179 -9.74 6.67 0.49
CA ARG A 179 -9.25 5.94 1.66
C ARG A 179 -8.59 4.63 1.25
N LEU A 180 -7.90 3.99 2.19
CA LEU A 180 -7.46 2.61 2.02
C LEU A 180 -8.65 1.64 2.08
N PRO A 181 -8.57 0.50 1.36
CA PRO A 181 -9.47 -0.60 1.60
C PRO A 181 -9.21 -1.24 2.95
N THR A 182 -10.28 -1.70 3.58
CA THR A 182 -10.15 -2.76 4.60
C THR A 182 -9.67 -4.05 3.93
N GLU A 183 -9.11 -4.97 4.72
CA GLU A 183 -8.69 -6.28 4.21
C GLU A 183 -9.83 -7.04 3.53
N ALA A 184 -11.03 -7.04 4.15
CA ALA A 184 -12.21 -7.69 3.59
C ALA A 184 -12.68 -7.08 2.26
N GLU A 185 -12.66 -5.75 2.12
CA GLU A 185 -12.98 -5.09 0.86
C GLU A 185 -11.95 -5.39 -0.22
N TRP A 186 -10.66 -5.43 0.16
CA TRP A 186 -9.58 -5.77 -0.75
C TRP A 186 -9.71 -7.21 -1.25
N GLU A 187 -9.92 -8.17 -0.36
CA GLU A 187 -10.07 -9.58 -0.73
C GLU A 187 -11.35 -9.83 -1.54
N TYR A 188 -12.47 -9.23 -1.15
CA TYR A 188 -13.72 -9.29 -1.92
C TYR A 188 -13.50 -8.82 -3.36
N ALA A 189 -12.83 -7.68 -3.52
CA ALA A 189 -12.52 -7.13 -4.85
C ALA A 189 -11.55 -8.04 -5.64
N ALA A 190 -10.49 -8.53 -4.98
CA ALA A 190 -9.47 -9.36 -5.60
C ALA A 190 -10.00 -10.73 -6.04
N ARG A 191 -11.00 -11.28 -5.34
CA ARG A 191 -11.65 -12.55 -5.71
C ARG A 191 -12.49 -12.45 -6.99
N GLY A 192 -12.86 -11.25 -7.43
CA GLY A 192 -13.55 -11.05 -8.71
C GLY A 192 -14.89 -11.79 -8.84
N GLY A 193 -15.56 -12.08 -7.72
CA GLY A 193 -16.82 -12.85 -7.69
C GLY A 193 -16.66 -14.37 -7.70
N LEU A 194 -15.43 -14.89 -7.69
CA LEU A 194 -15.15 -16.33 -7.58
C LEU A 194 -15.16 -16.76 -6.12
N ASP A 195 -15.93 -17.82 -5.82
CA ASP A 195 -16.02 -18.37 -4.47
C ASP A 195 -14.84 -19.31 -4.18
N GLN A 196 -14.02 -18.94 -3.20
CA GLN A 196 -12.89 -19.73 -2.69
C GLN A 196 -11.93 -20.24 -3.79
N ALA A 197 -11.75 -19.45 -4.85
CA ALA A 197 -10.67 -19.64 -5.81
C ALA A 197 -9.32 -19.27 -5.18
N ARG A 198 -8.26 -19.99 -5.57
CA ARG A 198 -6.89 -19.76 -5.08
C ARG A 198 -6.30 -18.45 -5.61
N PHE A 199 -6.67 -18.09 -6.84
CA PHE A 199 -6.21 -16.89 -7.52
C PHE A 199 -7.39 -16.03 -7.99
N PRO A 200 -7.18 -14.72 -8.25
CA PRO A 200 -8.21 -13.83 -8.80
C PRO A 200 -8.90 -14.33 -10.08
N TRP A 201 -8.22 -15.19 -10.85
CA TRP A 201 -8.73 -15.76 -12.11
C TRP A 201 -9.20 -17.22 -12.02
N GLY A 202 -9.08 -17.87 -10.84
CA GLY A 202 -9.48 -19.26 -10.67
C GLY A 202 -8.46 -20.09 -9.88
N ARG A 203 -8.29 -21.35 -10.29
CA ARG A 203 -7.45 -22.34 -9.58
C ARG A 203 -6.10 -22.62 -10.26
N SER A 204 -5.96 -22.23 -11.53
CA SER A 204 -4.76 -22.39 -12.37
C SER A 204 -4.79 -21.39 -13.50
#